data_AF-R7U5S7-F1
#
_entry.id   AF-R7U5S7-F1
#
_cell.length_a   1.000
_cell.length_b   1.000
_cell.length_c   1.000
_cell.angle_alpha   90.00
_cell.angle_beta   90.00
_cell.angle_gamma   90.00
#
_symmetry.space_group_name_H-M   'P 1'
#
loop_
_entity.id
_entity.type
_entity.pdbx_description
1 polymer ?
#
loop_
_entity_poly.entity_id
_entity_poly.type
_entity_poly.pdbx_seq_one_letter_code
_entity_poly.pdbx_strand_id
1 'polypeptide(L)'
;EFFSENVVEPARLNKENHYYHRRYRRIPGVDECEIGDEICFYEVNKQFKRDKMVDGEVLNILRQRKVECGVYYGEDKKKYCEKEFKDYEEAAANFFQK
;
A
#
# COMPACT_ATOMS: atom_id res chain seq x y z
N GLU A 1 29.05 -5.40 12.10
CA GLU A 1 29.71 -5.96 10.90
C GLU A 1 29.74 -7.49 10.91
N PHE A 2 30.28 -8.15 11.96
CA PHE A 2 30.36 -9.63 12.06
C PHE A 2 29.10 -10.43 11.66
N PHE A 3 27.91 -10.01 12.08
CA PHE A 3 26.66 -10.75 11.79
C PHE A 3 26.23 -10.66 10.31
N SER A 4 26.50 -9.52 9.65
CA SER A 4 26.17 -9.35 8.24
C SER A 4 27.01 -10.31 7.38
N GLU A 5 28.32 -10.29 7.60
CA GLU A 5 29.29 -11.05 6.80
C GLU A 5 29.21 -12.56 7.07
N ASN A 6 29.09 -12.98 8.33
CA ASN A 6 29.22 -14.40 8.68
C ASN A 6 27.89 -15.17 8.68
N VAL A 7 26.74 -14.47 8.67
CA VAL A 7 25.41 -15.10 8.74
C VAL A 7 24.53 -14.71 7.55
N VAL A 8 24.40 -13.41 7.27
CA VAL A 8 23.43 -12.91 6.27
C VAL A 8 23.91 -13.14 4.84
N GLU A 9 25.15 -12.81 4.51
CA GLU A 9 25.70 -12.99 3.17
C GLU A 9 25.81 -14.45 2.72
N PRO A 10 26.38 -15.38 3.51
CA PRO A 10 26.43 -16.80 3.13
C PRO A 10 25.04 -17.44 3.04
N ALA A 11 24.05 -16.95 3.79
CA ALA A 11 22.67 -17.41 3.66
C ALA A 11 22.00 -16.93 2.35
N ARG A 12 22.39 -15.78 1.83
CA ARG A 12 21.91 -15.23 0.54
C ARG A 12 22.52 -15.94 -0.67
N LEU A 13 23.83 -16.21 -0.62
CA LEU A 13 24.59 -16.89 -1.69
C LEU A 13 24.04 -18.29 -2.03
N ASN A 14 23.47 -18.99 -1.06
CA ASN A 14 22.91 -20.33 -1.25
C ASN A 14 21.46 -20.35 -1.81
N LYS A 15 20.83 -19.18 -2.03
CA LYS A 15 19.40 -19.07 -2.36
C LYS A 15 19.08 -17.87 -3.25
N GLU A 16 19.79 -17.71 -4.37
CA GLU A 16 19.43 -16.69 -5.38
C GLU A 16 18.13 -17.10 -6.12
N ASN A 17 17.02 -17.01 -5.39
CA ASN A 17 15.68 -17.23 -5.92
C ASN A 17 15.16 -15.89 -6.42
N HIS A 18 14.92 -15.81 -7.72
CA HIS A 18 14.35 -14.63 -8.35
C HIS A 18 12.88 -14.50 -7.95
N TYR A 19 12.49 -13.37 -7.38
CA TYR A 19 11.10 -13.04 -7.08
C TYR A 19 10.61 -11.92 -8.00
N TYR A 20 9.38 -12.06 -8.50
CA TYR A 20 8.73 -11.05 -9.34
C TYR A 20 7.42 -10.60 -8.71
N HIS A 21 7.16 -9.29 -8.74
CA HIS A 21 5.89 -8.74 -8.32
C HIS A 21 4.78 -9.15 -9.28
N ARG A 22 3.70 -9.72 -8.74
CA ARG A 22 2.54 -10.13 -9.53
C ARG A 22 1.84 -8.90 -10.12
N ARG A 23 1.62 -8.93 -11.43
CA ARG A 23 0.85 -7.90 -12.15
C ARG A 23 -0.53 -8.46 -12.50
N TYR A 24 -1.57 -7.74 -12.12
CA TYR A 24 -2.94 -8.07 -12.49
C TYR A 24 -3.39 -7.13 -13.60
N ARG A 25 -4.00 -7.68 -14.66
CA ARG A 25 -4.70 -6.84 -15.65
C ARG A 25 -5.94 -6.21 -15.02
N ARG A 26 -6.30 -5.05 -15.55
CA ARG A 26 -7.57 -4.39 -15.23
C ARG A 26 -8.70 -5.09 -15.98
N ILE A 27 -9.77 -5.36 -15.26
CA ILE A 27 -11.07 -5.80 -15.75
C ILE A 27 -11.90 -4.52 -15.99
N PRO A 28 -12.83 -4.53 -16.96
CA PRO A 28 -13.82 -3.47 -17.12
C PRO A 28 -14.62 -3.18 -15.84
N GLY A 29 -15.27 -2.01 -15.80
CA GLY A 29 -16.07 -1.58 -14.65
C GLY A 29 -17.30 -2.46 -14.42
N VAL A 30 -17.95 -2.30 -13.26
CA VAL A 30 -19.21 -3.01 -12.96
C VAL A 30 -20.33 -2.64 -13.94
N ASP A 31 -20.27 -1.44 -14.51
CA ASP A 31 -21.28 -0.90 -15.43
C ASP A 31 -21.30 -1.62 -16.79
N GLU A 32 -20.23 -2.34 -17.12
CA GLU A 32 -20.10 -3.10 -18.36
C GLU A 32 -20.59 -4.55 -18.20
N CYS A 33 -20.91 -5.01 -16.98
CA CYS A 33 -21.42 -6.35 -16.74
C CYS A 33 -22.93 -6.44 -17.04
N GLU A 34 -23.33 -7.50 -17.73
CA GLU A 34 -24.75 -7.82 -17.93
C GLU A 34 -25.43 -8.26 -16.62
N ILE A 35 -26.72 -7.94 -16.49
CA ILE A 35 -27.50 -8.32 -15.32
C ILE A 35 -27.67 -9.85 -15.31
N GLY A 36 -27.15 -10.51 -14.27
CA GLY A 36 -27.21 -11.96 -14.12
C GLY A 36 -25.91 -12.69 -14.50
N ASP A 37 -24.90 -12.00 -15.04
CA ASP A 37 -23.57 -12.59 -15.25
C ASP A 37 -22.78 -12.64 -13.93
N GLU A 38 -22.96 -13.72 -13.19
CA GLU A 38 -22.30 -13.97 -11.90
C GLU A 38 -20.76 -14.00 -12.02
N ILE A 39 -20.22 -14.40 -13.17
CA ILE A 39 -18.78 -14.49 -13.40
C ILE A 39 -18.19 -13.08 -13.54
N CYS A 40 -18.83 -12.23 -14.33
CA CYS A 40 -18.41 -10.83 -14.48
C CYS A 40 -18.42 -10.10 -13.12
N PHE A 41 -19.50 -10.24 -12.35
CA PHE A 41 -19.57 -9.65 -11.01
C PHE A 41 -18.51 -10.20 -10.04
N TYR A 42 -18.20 -11.49 -10.13
CA TYR A 42 -17.16 -12.10 -9.32
C TYR A 42 -15.79 -11.49 -9.61
N GLU A 43 -15.42 -11.36 -10.89
CA GLU A 43 -14.14 -10.80 -11.31
C GLU A 43 -13.98 -9.33 -10.89
N VAL A 44 -15.01 -8.52 -11.13
CA VAL A 44 -15.03 -7.11 -10.74
C VAL A 44 -14.94 -6.95 -9.22
N ASN A 45 -15.68 -7.74 -8.45
CA ASN A 45 -15.60 -7.71 -6.99
C ASN A 45 -14.20 -8.12 -6.48
N LYS A 46 -13.54 -9.09 -7.14
CA LYS A 46 -12.15 -9.45 -6.83
C LYS A 46 -11.17 -8.33 -7.16
N GLN A 47 -11.42 -7.55 -8.21
CA GLN A 47 -10.62 -6.36 -8.49
C GLN A 47 -10.84 -5.28 -7.42
N PHE A 48 -12.10 -4.94 -7.12
CA PHE A 48 -12.43 -3.95 -6.09
C PHE A 48 -11.80 -4.28 -4.74
N LYS A 49 -11.89 -5.54 -4.29
CA LYS A 49 -11.25 -5.99 -3.04
C LYS A 49 -9.74 -5.80 -3.04
N ARG A 50 -9.07 -6.10 -4.16
CA ARG A 50 -7.62 -5.88 -4.30
C ARG A 50 -7.27 -4.40 -4.26
N ASP A 51 -8.02 -3.57 -4.99
CA ASP A 51 -7.79 -2.13 -5.02
C ASP A 51 -8.03 -1.49 -3.64
N LYS A 52 -9.05 -1.94 -2.89
CA LYS A 52 -9.28 -1.49 -1.51
C LYS A 52 -8.15 -1.90 -0.56
N MET A 53 -7.56 -3.09 -0.74
CA MET A 53 -6.38 -3.51 0.04
C MET A 53 -5.18 -2.61 -0.27
N VAL A 54 -4.94 -2.29 -1.55
CA VAL A 54 -3.86 -1.39 -1.96
C VAL A 54 -4.06 0.01 -1.38
N ASP A 55 -5.28 0.56 -1.45
CA ASP A 55 -5.60 1.86 -0.84
C ASP A 55 -5.39 1.85 0.69
N GLY A 56 -5.65 0.72 1.35
CA GLY A 56 -5.34 0.52 2.77
C GLY A 56 -3.84 0.60 3.08
N GLU A 57 -3.00 -0.01 2.23
CA GLU A 57 -1.54 0.10 2.38
C GLU A 57 -1.01 1.50 2.06
N VAL A 58 -1.63 2.22 1.12
CA VAL A 58 -1.32 3.63 0.86
C VAL A 58 -1.57 4.47 2.13
N LEU A 59 -2.70 4.25 2.82
CA LEU A 59 -2.96 4.91 4.11
C LEU A 59 -1.93 4.54 5.18
N ASN A 60 -1.50 3.28 5.23
CA ASN A 60 -0.48 2.84 6.17
C ASN A 60 0.84 3.59 5.95
N ILE A 61 1.27 3.72 4.69
CA ILE A 61 2.49 4.47 4.31
C ILE A 61 2.36 5.95 4.71
N LEU A 62 1.23 6.59 4.42
CA LEU A 62 1.01 8.00 4.79
C LEU A 62 0.98 8.19 6.30
N ARG A 63 0.37 7.26 7.04
CA ARG A 63 0.39 7.25 8.51
C ARG A 63 1.82 7.14 9.03
N GLN A 64 2.62 6.23 8.47
CA GLN A 64 4.02 6.07 8.86
C GLN A 64 4.81 7.37 8.66
N ARG A 65 4.68 8.01 7.49
CA ARG A 65 5.34 9.31 7.21
C ARG A 65 4.94 10.39 8.21
N LYS A 66 3.64 10.49 8.51
CA LYS A 66 3.13 11.43 9.52
C LYS A 66 3.76 11.20 10.90
N VAL A 67 3.86 9.92 11.32
CA VAL A 67 4.46 9.55 12.61
C VAL A 67 5.96 9.83 12.61
N GLU A 68 6.69 9.42 11.58
CA GLU A 68 8.13 9.64 11.43
C GLU A 68 8.49 11.14 11.47
N CYS A 69 7.74 11.97 10.74
CA CYS A 69 7.91 13.42 10.78
C CYS A 69 7.67 13.98 12.19
N GLY A 70 6.59 13.53 12.86
CA GLY A 70 6.27 13.95 14.21
C GLY A 70 7.32 13.56 15.24
N VAL A 71 7.94 12.39 15.10
CA VAL A 71 9.04 11.93 15.96
C VAL A 71 10.32 12.73 15.69
N TYR A 72 10.63 13.02 14.43
CA TYR A 72 11.85 13.74 14.05
C TYR A 72 11.84 15.20 14.52
N TYR A 73 10.73 15.92 14.37
CA TYR A 73 10.64 17.35 14.73
C TYR A 73 10.12 17.62 16.15
N GLY A 74 9.55 16.63 16.84
CA GLY A 74 9.10 16.78 18.23
C GLY A 74 8.05 17.89 18.43
N GLU A 75 8.41 18.95 19.15
CA GLU A 75 7.52 20.09 19.45
C GLU A 75 7.24 20.95 18.21
N ASP A 76 8.23 21.07 17.31
CA ASP A 76 8.14 21.88 16.09
C ASP A 76 7.37 21.19 14.95
N LYS A 77 6.81 20.00 15.19
CA LYS A 77 6.04 19.22 14.20
C LYS A 77 4.92 20.02 13.52
N LYS A 78 4.31 20.99 14.22
CA LYS A 78 3.25 21.83 13.65
C LYS A 78 3.74 22.71 12.49
N LYS A 79 5.02 23.12 12.52
CA LYS A 79 5.62 23.97 11.49
C LYS A 79 6.15 23.18 10.31
N TYR A 80 6.73 22.00 10.57
CA TYR A 80 7.46 21.24 9.56
C TYR A 80 6.67 20.07 8.95
N CYS A 81 5.68 19.51 9.65
CA CYS A 81 4.95 18.32 9.21
C CYS A 81 3.53 18.62 8.66
N GLU A 82 3.18 19.87 8.41
CA GLU A 82 1.82 20.25 8.00
C GLU A 82 1.36 19.48 6.75
N LYS A 83 2.27 19.29 5.79
CA LYS A 83 2.00 18.56 4.55
C LYS A 83 1.66 17.10 4.80
N GLU A 84 2.46 16.38 5.57
CA GLU A 84 2.28 14.96 5.87
C GLU A 84 0.98 14.71 6.63
N PHE A 85 0.59 15.65 7.50
CA PHE A 85 -0.69 15.58 8.20
C PHE A 85 -1.86 15.77 7.24
N LYS A 86 -1.79 16.77 6.36
CA LYS A 86 -2.82 17.04 5.36
C LYS A 86 -2.98 15.89 4.36
N ASP A 87 -1.87 15.39 3.82
CA ASP A 87 -1.86 14.27 2.87
C ASP A 87 -2.52 13.02 3.50
N TYR A 88 -2.25 12.75 4.78
CA TYR A 88 -2.88 11.66 5.51
C TYR A 88 -4.39 11.87 5.72
N GLU A 89 -4.81 13.06 6.13
CA GLU A 89 -6.22 13.37 6.40
C GLU A 89 -7.07 13.33 5.13
N GLU A 90 -6.57 13.89 4.02
CA GLU A 90 -7.23 13.83 2.73
C GLU A 90 -7.35 12.39 2.21
N ALA A 91 -6.25 11.62 2.29
CA ALA A 91 -6.28 10.23 1.88
C ALA A 91 -7.24 9.40 2.76
N ALA A 92 -7.25 9.64 4.08
CA ALA A 92 -8.15 8.95 5.01
C ALA A 92 -9.62 9.27 4.69
N ALA A 93 -9.96 10.54 4.46
CA ALA A 93 -11.30 10.94 4.06
C ALA A 93 -11.73 10.25 2.75
N ASN A 94 -10.87 10.28 1.73
CA ASN A 94 -11.13 9.63 0.44
C ASN A 94 -11.31 8.11 0.56
N PHE A 95 -10.59 7.46 1.48
CA PHE A 95 -10.72 6.03 1.72
C PHE A 95 -12.06 5.66 2.37
N PHE A 96 -12.61 6.50 3.25
CA PHE A 96 -13.89 6.24 3.90
C PHE A 96 -15.10 6.70 3.08
N GLN A 97 -14.90 7.65 2.16
CA GLN A 97 -15.95 8.12 1.25
C GLN A 97 -16.18 7.19 0.06
N LYS A 98 -15.18 6.38 -0.31
CA LYS A 98 -15.28 5.30 -1.31
C LYS A 98 -15.80 3.99 -0.71
#